data_AF-A0A522R5I5-F1
#
_entry.id   AF-A0A522R5I5-F1
#
_cell.length_a   1.000
_cell.length_b   1.000
_cell.length_c   1.000
_cell.angle_alpha   90.00
_cell.angle_beta   90.00
_cell.angle_gamma   90.00
#
_symmetry.space_group_name_H-M   'P 1'
#
loop_
_entity.id
_entity.type
_entity.pdbx_description
1 polymer ?
#
loop_
_entity_poly.entity_id
_entity_poly.type
_entity_poly.pdbx_seq_one_letter_code
_entity_poly.pdbx_strand_id
1 'polypeptide(L)'
;MGKENRRQQTSSGTGAVPAEFDDATVWAAWMYYVDELTQSEIAEIVGVSRVTVIKMLQEARDRGVVSIRINTEIAGRAQLARELAHTFNLDA
;
A
#
# COMPACT_ATOMS: atom_id res chain seq x y z
N MET A 1 -5.34 33.81 33.55
CA MET A 1 -6.61 33.35 32.93
C MET A 1 -6.36 33.28 31.42
N GLY A 2 -5.99 32.13 30.86
CA GLY A 2 -6.89 31.06 30.38
C GLY A 2 -7.02 31.19 28.84
N LYS A 3 -6.80 30.20 27.98
CA LYS A 3 -6.52 28.76 28.12
C LYS A 3 -5.62 28.32 26.95
N GLU A 4 -4.58 27.53 27.23
CA GLU A 4 -3.79 26.81 26.23
C GLU A 4 -4.64 25.67 25.66
N ASN A 5 -4.76 25.64 24.33
CA ASN A 5 -5.49 24.59 23.62
C ASN A 5 -4.55 23.40 23.38
N ARG A 6 -4.32 22.61 24.43
CA ARG A 6 -3.67 21.30 24.36
C ARG A 6 -4.62 20.31 23.70
N ARG A 7 -4.56 20.20 22.36
CA ARG A 7 -5.06 19.02 21.65
C ARG A 7 -4.03 17.90 21.80
N GLN A 8 -4.11 17.18 22.91
CA GLN A 8 -3.56 15.82 23.04
C GLN A 8 -4.74 14.85 23.05
N GLN A 9 -4.82 14.01 22.01
CA GLN A 9 -5.49 12.71 21.90
C GLN A 9 -5.42 12.38 20.40
N THR A 10 -4.49 11.55 19.94
CA THR A 10 -4.56 10.08 20.09
C THR A 10 -3.18 9.43 20.23
N SER A 11 -2.99 8.66 21.30
CA SER A 11 -1.86 7.73 21.46
C SER A 11 -2.43 6.36 21.81
N SER A 12 -2.37 5.41 20.87
CA SER A 12 -2.57 4.00 21.16
C SER A 12 -1.95 3.12 20.07
N GLY A 13 -0.75 2.61 20.36
CA GLY A 13 -0.12 1.44 19.72
C GLY A 13 0.44 1.65 18.31
N THR A 14 1.68 2.12 18.19
CA THR A 14 2.43 2.02 16.93
C THR A 14 3.77 1.39 17.29
N GLY A 15 4.08 0.22 16.70
CA GLY A 15 5.46 -0.27 16.70
C GLY A 15 6.34 0.87 16.21
N ALA A 16 7.34 1.27 16.99
CA ALA A 16 8.14 2.45 16.70
C ALA A 16 8.70 2.33 15.27
N VAL A 17 8.27 3.24 14.39
CA VAL A 17 8.77 3.28 13.01
C VAL A 17 10.29 3.42 13.08
N PRO A 18 11.06 2.55 12.39
CA PRO A 18 12.52 2.67 12.37
C PRO A 18 12.96 4.05 11.87
N ALA A 19 14.06 4.58 12.40
CA ALA A 19 14.48 5.97 12.16
C ALA A 19 14.88 6.26 10.70
N GLU A 20 15.17 5.22 9.92
CA GLU A 20 15.43 5.27 8.48
C GLU A 20 14.19 5.51 7.62
N PHE A 21 12.98 5.43 8.19
CA PHE A 21 11.72 5.69 7.48
C PHE A 21 11.05 6.95 8.00
N ASP A 22 10.60 7.81 7.07
CA ASP A 22 9.95 9.08 7.40
C ASP A 22 8.62 8.89 8.15
N ASP A 23 7.87 7.83 7.83
CA ASP A 23 6.62 7.49 8.48
C ASP A 23 6.28 5.99 8.33
N ALA A 24 5.21 5.57 9.01
CA ALA A 24 4.73 4.19 8.98
C ALA A 24 4.27 3.76 7.57
N THR A 25 3.81 4.67 6.72
CA THR A 25 3.36 4.39 5.35
C THR A 25 4.52 4.01 4.45
N VAL A 26 5.64 4.76 4.53
CA VAL A 26 6.88 4.43 3.82
C VAL A 26 7.43 3.10 4.30
N TRP A 27 7.45 2.87 5.62
CA TRP A 27 7.91 1.61 6.19
C TRP A 27 7.05 0.41 5.77
N ALA A 28 5.71 0.54 5.81
CA ALA A 28 4.80 -0.50 5.35
C ALA A 28 4.97 -0.81 3.85
N ALA A 29 5.24 0.20 3.04
CA ALA A 29 5.55 0.02 1.63
C ALA A 29 6.86 -0.75 1.42
N TRP A 30 7.91 -0.42 2.18
CA TRP A 30 9.18 -1.15 2.14
C TRP A 30 8.99 -2.62 2.47
N MET A 31 8.34 -2.91 3.60
CA MET A 31 8.08 -4.30 4.01
C MET A 31 7.28 -5.09 2.97
N TYR A 32 6.32 -4.45 2.29
CA TYR A 32 5.50 -5.12 1.29
C TYR A 32 6.22 -5.37 -0.04
N TYR A 33 6.96 -4.37 -0.54
CA TYR A 33 7.54 -4.43 -1.89
C TYR A 33 9.00 -4.90 -1.92
N VAL A 34 9.74 -4.71 -0.83
CA VAL A 34 11.17 -5.08 -0.73
C VAL A 34 11.33 -6.36 0.09
N ASP A 35 10.72 -6.41 1.28
CA ASP A 35 10.83 -7.59 2.16
C ASP A 35 9.80 -8.68 1.83
N GLU A 36 8.93 -8.43 0.84
CA GLU A 36 7.86 -9.33 0.36
C GLU A 36 6.90 -9.85 1.45
N LEU A 37 6.77 -9.11 2.55
CA LEU A 37 5.85 -9.47 3.63
C LEU A 37 4.40 -9.30 3.19
N THR A 38 3.54 -10.19 3.69
CA THR A 38 2.11 -10.07 3.49
C THR A 38 1.54 -8.89 4.29
N GLN A 39 0.41 -8.34 3.82
CA GLN A 39 -0.30 -7.26 4.53
C GLN A 39 -0.72 -7.65 5.95
N SER A 40 -0.92 -8.94 6.22
CA SER A 40 -1.26 -9.45 7.54
C SER A 40 -0.04 -9.44 8.46
N GLU A 41 1.13 -9.90 7.98
CA GLU A 41 2.38 -9.84 8.76
C GLU A 41 2.76 -8.39 9.08
N ILE A 42 2.63 -7.49 8.10
CA ILE A 42 2.86 -6.06 8.29
C ILE A 42 1.90 -5.48 9.33
N ALA A 43 0.63 -5.89 9.33
CA ALA A 43 -0.37 -5.44 10.30
C ALA A 43 0.03 -5.80 11.73
N GLU A 44 0.52 -7.02 11.95
CA GLU A 44 1.05 -7.47 13.24
C GLU A 44 2.31 -6.69 13.66
N ILE A 45 3.25 -6.44 12.73
CA ILE A 45 4.49 -5.70 13.01
C ILE A 45 4.22 -4.24 13.38
N VAL A 46 3.36 -3.57 12.61
CA VAL A 46 3.05 -2.13 12.82
C VAL A 46 2.08 -1.95 14.00
N GLY A 47 1.28 -2.97 14.33
CA GLY A 47 0.27 -2.93 15.39
C GLY A 47 -1.04 -2.30 14.94
N VAL A 48 -1.42 -2.47 13.67
CA VAL A 48 -2.65 -1.89 13.08
C VAL A 48 -3.50 -2.98 12.42
N SER A 49 -4.72 -2.66 12.00
CA SER A 49 -5.53 -3.62 11.23
C SER A 49 -4.99 -3.81 9.81
N ARG A 50 -5.20 -5.00 9.22
CA ARG A 50 -4.90 -5.27 7.80
C ARG A 50 -5.51 -4.23 6.84
N VAL A 51 -6.71 -3.73 7.14
CA VAL A 51 -7.36 -2.67 6.36
C VAL A 51 -6.58 -1.35 6.42
N THR A 52 -5.95 -1.05 7.56
CA THR A 52 -5.08 0.12 7.70
C THR A 52 -3.83 -0.04 6.83
N VAL A 53 -3.19 -1.22 6.83
CA VAL A 53 -2.06 -1.51 5.95
C VAL A 53 -2.44 -1.34 4.47
N ILE A 54 -3.60 -1.83 4.06
CA ILE A 54 -4.11 -1.64 2.68
C ILE A 54 -4.19 -0.14 2.33
N LYS A 55 -4.74 0.68 3.24
CA LYS A 55 -4.84 2.13 3.06
C LYS A 55 -3.46 2.80 3.02
N MET A 56 -2.52 2.37 3.86
CA MET A 56 -1.14 2.86 3.84
C MET A 56 -0.46 2.55 2.50
N LEU A 57 -0.61 1.32 1.98
CA LEU A 57 -0.05 0.97 0.67
C LEU A 57 -0.72 1.74 -0.48
N GLN A 58 -2.01 2.06 -0.38
CA GLN A 58 -2.68 2.96 -1.31
C GLN A 58 -2.09 4.38 -1.23
N GLU A 59 -1.98 4.93 -0.03
CA GLU A 59 -1.42 6.25 0.23
C GLU A 59 0.03 6.35 -0.28
N ALA A 60 0.85 5.32 -0.10
CA ALA A 60 2.22 5.26 -0.62
C ALA A 60 2.26 5.39 -2.15
N ARG A 61 1.31 4.80 -2.87
CA ARG A 61 1.17 4.95 -4.32
C ARG A 61 0.67 6.34 -4.70
N ASP A 62 -0.34 6.84 -3.98
CA ASP A 62 -0.93 8.16 -4.25
C ASP A 62 0.07 9.30 -4.01
N ARG A 63 0.93 9.17 -3.00
CA ARG A 63 2.04 10.09 -2.70
C ARG A 63 3.23 9.95 -3.64
N GLY A 64 3.27 8.91 -4.48
CA GLY A 64 4.40 8.62 -5.36
C GLY A 64 5.63 8.02 -4.64
N VAL A 65 5.50 7.60 -3.38
CA VAL A 65 6.53 6.83 -2.67
C VAL A 65 6.78 5.50 -3.39
N VAL A 66 5.72 4.92 -3.95
CA VAL A 66 5.79 3.71 -4.78
C VAL A 66 5.33 4.02 -6.19
N SER A 67 6.16 3.66 -7.17
CA SER A 67 5.80 3.68 -8.59
C SER A 67 5.89 2.27 -9.16
N ILE A 68 4.78 1.79 -9.75
CA ILE A 68 4.73 0.47 -10.38
C ILE A 68 4.81 0.66 -11.90
N ARG A 69 5.86 0.13 -12.51
CA ARG A 69 6.03 0.12 -13.97
C ARG A 69 5.64 -1.24 -14.53
N ILE A 70 4.64 -1.26 -15.41
CA ILE A 70 4.21 -2.47 -16.11
C ILE A 70 4.69 -2.39 -17.56
N ASN A 71 5.32 -3.46 -18.06
CA ASN A 71 5.68 -3.56 -19.48
C ASN A 71 4.40 -3.77 -20.31
N THR A 72 4.05 -2.76 -21.10
CA THR A 72 2.83 -2.73 -21.92
C THR A 72 2.90 -3.63 -23.14
N GLU A 73 4.07 -4.12 -23.57
CA GLU A 73 4.14 -5.10 -24.67
C GLU A 73 3.58 -6.46 -24.22
N ILE A 74 3.77 -6.81 -22.95
CA ILE A 74 3.18 -8.01 -22.35
C ILE A 74 1.69 -7.77 -22.10
N ALA A 75 1.33 -6.61 -21.56
CA ALA A 75 -0.06 -6.25 -21.31
C ALA A 75 -0.88 -6.14 -22.60
N GLY A 76 -0.31 -5.61 -23.68
CA GLY A 76 -0.94 -5.46 -24.98
C GLY A 76 -1.27 -6.80 -25.63
N ARG A 77 -0.41 -7.82 -25.49
CA ARG A 77 -0.74 -9.18 -25.94
C ARG A 77 -1.91 -9.77 -25.16
N ALA A 78 -1.93 -9.61 -23.84
CA ALA A 78 -3.03 -10.11 -23.00
C ALA A 78 -4.35 -9.36 -23.27
N GLN A 79 -4.27 -8.04 -23.47
CA GLN A 79 -5.38 -7.17 -23.85
C GLN A 79 -5.94 -7.59 -25.21
N LEU A 80 -5.09 -7.72 -26.24
CA LEU A 80 -5.49 -8.14 -27.57
C LEU A 80 -6.08 -9.56 -27.57
N ALA A 81 -5.50 -10.49 -26.80
CA ALA A 81 -6.03 -11.84 -26.67
C ALA A 81 -7.44 -11.84 -26.06
N ARG A 82 -7.71 -11.02 -25.03
CA ARG A 82 -9.06 -10.85 -24.48
C ARG A 82 -10.01 -10.20 -25.48
N GLU A 83 -9.58 -9.17 -26.18
CA GLU A 83 -10.41 -8.49 -27.18
C GLU A 83 -10.79 -9.45 -28.32
N LEU A 84 -9.84 -10.26 -28.80
CA LEU A 84 -10.12 -11.31 -29.77
C LEU A 84 -11.05 -12.39 -29.20
N ALA A 85 -10.81 -12.87 -27.98
CA ALA A 85 -11.65 -13.88 -27.37
C ALA A 85 -13.10 -13.39 -27.20
N HIS A 86 -13.30 -12.15 -26.76
CA HIS A 86 -14.62 -11.53 -26.68
C HIS A 86 -15.26 -11.34 -28.07
N THR A 87 -14.51 -10.84 -29.06
CA THR A 87 -15.01 -10.59 -30.43
C THR A 87 -15.44 -11.87 -31.12
N PHE A 88 -14.70 -12.97 -30.90
CA PHE A 88 -14.95 -14.28 -31.50
C PHE A 88 -15.69 -15.24 -30.56
N ASN A 89 -16.15 -14.76 -29.41
CA ASN A 89 -16.89 -15.53 -28.41
C ASN A 89 -16.19 -16.83 -27.97
N LEU A 90 -14.87 -16.75 -27.79
CA LEU A 90 -13.97 -17.84 -27.38
C LEU A 90 -13.81 -17.94 -25.86
N ASP A 91 -14.52 -17.11 -25.10
CA ASP A 91 -14.60 -17.16 -23.64
C ASP A 91 -15.55 -18.29 -23.22
N ALA A 92 -15.12 -19.55 -23.40
CA ALA A 92 -15.86 -20.76 -22.99
C ALA A 92 -15.15 -21.49 -21.84
#